data_AF-A0A844WMC9-F1
#
_entry.id   AF-A0A844WMC9-F1
#
_cell.length_a   1.000
_cell.length_b   1.000
_cell.length_c   1.000
_cell.angle_alpha   90.00
_cell.angle_beta   90.00
_cell.angle_gamma   90.00
#
_symmetry.space_group_name_H-M   'P 1'
#
loop_
_entity.id
_entity.type
_entity.pdbx_description
1 polymer ?
#
loop_
_entity_poly.entity_id
_entity_poly.type
_entity_poly.pdbx_seq_one_letter_code
_entity_poly.pdbx_strand_id
1 'polypeptide(L)' 'MQEEQLIESIDKLLLEALNKRASDIHFEPYQHSYRIRMRIDGVLHDMLSPPLALAKQITARLKIMSKLNIASRWPTYH' A
#
# COMPACT_ATOMS: atom_id res chain seq x y z
N MET A 1 -10.26 15.28 -5.80
CA MET A 1 -10.39 14.44 -7.02
C MET A 1 -9.35 13.32 -7.12
N GLN A 2 -8.03 13.55 -7.01
CA GLN A 2 -7.04 12.45 -7.05
C GLN A 2 -6.94 11.65 -5.72
N GLU A 3 -7.16 12.30 -4.57
CA GLU A 3 -7.07 11.66 -3.26
C GLU A 3 -8.24 10.71 -2.96
N GLU A 4 -9.47 11.09 -3.31
CA GLU A 4 -10.65 10.20 -3.21
C GLU A 4 -10.51 8.95 -4.06
N GLN A 5 -10.01 9.07 -5.30
CA GLN A 5 -9.77 7.92 -6.16
C GLN A 5 -8.72 6.98 -5.55
N LEU A 6 -7.70 7.52 -4.87
CA LEU A 6 -6.70 6.71 -4.18
C LEU A 6 -7.27 6.00 -2.95
N ILE A 7 -8.07 6.70 -2.15
CA ILE A 7 -8.73 6.13 -0.96
C ILE A 7 -9.63 4.97 -1.38
N GLU A 8 -10.49 5.18 -2.37
CA GLU A 8 -11.33 4.13 -2.93
C GLU A 8 -10.50 2.95 -3.43
N SER A 9 -9.33 3.22 -4.03
CA SER A 9 -8.45 2.18 -4.54
C SER A 9 -7.85 1.32 -3.42
N ILE A 10 -7.48 1.91 -2.27
CA ILE A 10 -6.96 1.15 -1.11
C ILE A 10 -8.08 0.35 -0.45
N ASP A 11 -9.24 0.95 -0.24
CA ASP A 11 -10.37 0.26 0.39
C ASP A 11 -10.82 -0.95 -0.46
N LYS A 12 -10.87 -0.78 -1.79
CA LYS A 12 -11.13 -1.88 -2.75
C LYS A 12 -10.05 -2.96 -2.67
N LEU A 13 -8.78 -2.57 -2.55
CA LEU A 13 -7.66 -3.51 -2.44
C LEU A 13 -7.72 -4.34 -1.14
N LEU A 14 -8.08 -3.72 -0.03
CA LEU A 14 -8.28 -4.43 1.24
C LEU A 14 -9.47 -5.40 1.15
N LEU A 15 -10.57 -4.97 0.53
CA LEU A 15 -11.72 -5.84 0.31
C LEU A 15 -11.37 -7.03 -0.59
N GLU A 16 -10.58 -6.80 -1.64
CA GLU A 16 -10.09 -7.86 -2.52
C GLU A 16 -9.19 -8.85 -1.76
N ALA A 17 -8.29 -8.36 -0.91
CA ALA A 17 -7.46 -9.20 -0.06
C ALA A 17 -8.30 -10.08 0.88
N LEU A 18 -9.35 -9.52 1.48
CA LEU A 18 -10.31 -10.27 2.30
C LEU A 18 -11.03 -11.35 1.49
N ASN A 19 -11.53 -11.00 0.31
CA ASN A 19 -12.23 -11.94 -0.59
C ASN A 19 -11.31 -13.09 -1.03
N LYS A 20 -10.03 -12.78 -1.28
CA LYS A 20 -9.00 -13.77 -1.65
C LYS A 20 -8.39 -14.49 -0.44
N ARG A 21 -8.82 -14.18 0.80
CA ARG A 21 -8.25 -14.71 2.04
C ARG A 21 -6.73 -14.57 2.11
N ALA A 22 -6.21 -13.45 1.64
CA ALA A 22 -4.79 -13.16 1.72
C ALA A 22 -4.36 -13.04 3.19
N SER A 23 -3.24 -13.66 3.56
CA SER A 23 -2.66 -13.55 4.90
C SER A 23 -1.95 -12.21 5.10
N ASP A 24 -1.31 -11.71 4.05
CA ASP A 24 -0.49 -10.51 4.08
C ASP A 24 -0.69 -9.68 2.81
N ILE A 25 -0.60 -8.36 2.96
CA ILE A 25 -0.52 -7.41 1.85
C ILE A 25 0.80 -6.67 1.96
N HIS A 26 1.63 -6.78 0.92
CA HIS A 26 2.94 -6.18 0.84
C HIS A 26 2.89 -4.93 -0.03
N PHE A 27 3.22 -3.78 0.57
CA PHE A 27 3.42 -2.51 -0.14
C PHE A 27 4.92 -2.24 -0.26
N GLU A 28 5.49 -2.37 -1.46
CA GLU A 28 6.94 -2.40 -1.71
C GLU A 28 7.41 -1.26 -2.62
N PRO A 29 7.65 -0.07 -2.07
CA PRO A 29 8.25 1.04 -2.81
C PRO A 29 9.76 0.77 -2.99
N TYR A 30 10.16 0.42 -4.20
CA TYR A 30 11.55 0.33 -4.62
C TYR A 30 12.05 1.69 -5.14
N GLN A 31 13.35 1.80 -5.40
CA GLN A 31 13.98 3.03 -5.88
C GLN A 31 13.36 3.58 -7.17
N HIS A 32 12.93 2.71 -8.09
CA HIS A 32 12.41 3.10 -9.41
C HIS A 32 11.04 2.51 -9.73
N SER A 33 10.44 1.72 -8.83
CA SER A 33 9.14 1.10 -9.06
C SER A 33 8.39 0.94 -7.75
N TYR A 34 7.08 0.79 -7.81
CA TYR A 34 6.27 0.49 -6.65
C TYR A 34 5.40 -0.72 -6.97
N ARG A 35 5.46 -1.74 -6.13
CA ARG A 35 4.69 -2.98 -6.28
C ARG A 35 3.81 -3.21 -5.07
N ILE A 36 2.63 -3.75 -5.31
CA ILE A 36 1.74 -4.27 -4.28
C ILE A 36 1.54 -5.75 -4.54
N ARG A 37 1.82 -6.57 -3.52
CA ARG A 37 1.70 -8.03 -3.58
C ARG A 37 0.80 -8.55 -2.47
N MET A 38 0.19 -9.70 -2.66
CA MET A 38 -0.58 -10.39 -1.62
C MET A 38 -0.03 -11.79 -1.39
N ARG A 39 0.03 -12.22 -0.14
CA ARG A 39 0.29 -13.62 0.18
C ARG A 39 -1.03 -14.36 0.26
N ILE A 40 -1.26 -15.30 -0.65
CA ILE A 40 -2.46 -16.13 -0.70
C ILE A 40 -1.99 -17.58 -0.63
N ASP A 41 -2.51 -18.34 0.34
CA ASP A 41 -2.13 -19.74 0.58
C ASP A 41 -0.60 -19.96 0.65
N GLY A 42 0.11 -18.99 1.26
CA GLY A 42 1.56 -19.02 1.43
C GLY A 42 2.36 -18.48 0.23
N VAL A 43 1.74 -18.27 -0.92
CA VAL A 43 2.40 -17.82 -2.16
C VAL A 43 2.22 -16.32 -2.36
N LEU A 44 3.28 -15.63 -2.80
CA LEU A 44 3.21 -14.20 -3.13
C LEU A 44 2.71 -14.00 -4.56
N HIS A 45 1.67 -13.19 -4.71
CA HIS A 45 1.05 -12.81 -5.97
C HIS A 45 1.22 -11.31 -6.22
N ASP A 46 1.69 -10.95 -7.42
CA ASP A 46 1.75 -9.57 -7.87
C ASP A 46 0.34 -9.08 -8.22
N MET A 47 -0.09 -7.96 -7.62
CA MET A 47 -1.44 -7.43 -7.79
C MET A 47 -1.45 -6.15 -8.63
N LEU A 48 -0.71 -5.13 -8.20
CA LEU A 48 -0.70 -3.81 -8.82
C LEU A 48 0.71 -3.23 -8.83
N SER A 49 0.99 -2.41 -9.84
CA SER A 49 2.22 -1.62 -9.92
C SER A 49 1.88 -0.12 -10.06
N PRO A 50 1.46 0.53 -8.97
CA PRO A 50 1.09 1.95 -9.02
C PRO A 50 2.30 2.85 -9.33
N PRO A 51 2.07 4.08 -9.82
CA PRO A 51 3.13 5.07 -9.97
C PRO A 51 3.85 5.36 -8.65
N LEU A 52 5.18 5.43 -8.68
CA LEU A 52 6.02 5.68 -7.49
C LEU A 52 5.65 6.99 -6.76
N ALA A 53 5.14 7.99 -7.49
CA ALA A 53 4.67 9.26 -6.93
C ALA A 53 3.57 9.09 -5.85
N LEU A 54 2.81 7.99 -5.90
CA LEU A 54 1.74 7.71 -4.96
C LEU A 54 2.20 6.99 -3.68
N ALA A 55 3.45 6.54 -3.60
CA ALA A 55 3.96 5.75 -2.47
C ALA A 55 3.79 6.46 -1.11
N LYS A 56 4.09 7.76 -1.05
CA LYS A 56 3.93 8.57 0.17
C LYS A 56 2.46 8.69 0.58
N GLN A 57 1.57 8.91 -0.37
CA GLN A 57 0.13 9.06 -0.11
C GLN A 57 -0.48 7.73 0.38
N ILE A 58 -0.12 6.61 -0.27
CA ILE A 58 -0.56 5.27 0.14
C ILE A 58 -0.07 4.96 1.57
N THR A 59 1.20 5.24 1.86
CA THR A 59 1.77 5.04 3.20
C THR A 59 1.05 5.88 4.26
N ALA A 60 0.76 7.15 3.98
CA ALA A 60 0.04 8.03 4.90
C ALA A 60 -1.39 7.52 5.17
N ARG A 61 -2.11 7.11 4.12
CA ARG A 61 -3.46 6.55 4.23
C ARG A 61 -3.49 5.27 5.07
N LEU A 62 -2.56 4.35 4.83
CA LEU A 62 -2.43 3.13 5.64
C LEU A 62 -2.17 3.46 7.11
N LYS A 63 -1.27 4.41 7.41
CA LYS A 63 -1.02 4.85 8.80
C LYS A 63 -2.29 5.38 9.47
N ILE A 64 -3.05 6.24 8.77
CA ILE A 64 -4.33 6.78 9.26
C ILE A 64 -5.31 5.63 9.56
N MET A 65 -5.51 4.70 8.61
CA MET A 65 -6.46 3.59 8.75
C MET A 65 -6.09 2.65 9.90
N SER A 66 -4.80 2.40 10.11
CA SER A 66 -4.30 1.58 11.21
C SER A 66 -4.25 2.31 12.57
N LYS A 67 -4.71 3.57 12.64
CA LYS A 67 -4.55 4.45 13.81
C LYS A 67 -3.09 4.60 14.26
N LEU A 68 -2.14 4.44 13.33
CA LEU A 68 -0.72 4.63 13.56
C LEU A 68 -0.36 6.11 13.41
N ASN A 69 0.60 6.59 14.21
CA ASN A 69 1.06 7.97 14.12
C ASN A 69 1.69 8.28 12.75
N ILE A 70 1.22 9.35 12.10
CA ILE A 70 1.68 9.81 10.77
C ILE A 70 3.09 10.42 10.84
N ALA A 71 3.57 10.80 12.04
CA ALA A 71 4.83 11.52 12.29
C ALA A 71 6.14 10.72 12.05
N SER A 72 6.11 9.66 11.23
CA SER A 72 7.32 8.96 10.80
C SER A 72 7.90 9.63 9.55
N ARG A 73 8.77 10.62 9.80
CA ARG A 73 9.68 11.24 8.85
C ARG A 73 11.04 10.55 8.99
N TRP A 74 11.45 9.78 7.98
CA TRP A 74 12.82 9.28 7.91
C TRP A 74 13.77 10.49 7.77
N PRO A 75 14.78 10.66 8.62
CA PRO A 75 15.84 11.62 8.35
C PRO A 75 16.59 11.12 7.11
N THR A 76 16.58 11.92 6.04
CA THR A 76 17.60 11.80 4.99
C THR A 76 18.96 12.00 5.65
N TYR A 77 19.80 10.98 5.66
CA TYR A 77 21.23 11.15 5.93
C TYR A 77 21.81 11.92 4.74
N HIS A 78 22.11 13.19 4.96
CA HIS A 78 23.12 13.95 4.21
C HIS A 78 24.37 14.01 5.06
#